data_AF-A0A4P5W7E8-F1
#
_entry.id   AF-A0A4P5W7E8-F1
#
_cell.length_a   1.000
_cell.length_b   1.000
_cell.length_c   1.000
_cell.angle_alpha   90.00
_cell.angle_beta   90.00
_cell.angle_gamma   90.00
#
_symmetry.space_group_name_H-M   'P 1'
#
loop_
_entity.id
_entity.type
_entity.pdbx_description
1 polymer ?
#
loop_
_entity_poly.entity_id
_entity_poly.type
_entity_poly.pdbx_seq_one_letter_code
_entity_poly.pdbx_strand_id
1 'polypeptide(L)'
;MKLQRMSLVFALLLTSNMALATEYIYRDLMANTISSGSCATENEAKENASKSYTVDRFSKRFCQTQGYGWHVEAIKHNGKLVCTDCNTGASDKKKCHLEDVIVTCKRIKPGSVGMLPGKS
;
A
#
# COMPACT_ATOMS: atom_id res chain seq x y z
N MET A 1 -26.65 46.81 20.11
CA MET A 1 -27.00 45.41 19.71
C MET A 1 -26.17 44.83 18.57
N LYS A 2 -25.80 45.59 17.51
CA LYS A 2 -24.96 45.07 16.41
C LYS A 2 -23.54 44.69 16.84
N LEU A 3 -22.91 45.49 17.70
CA LEU A 3 -21.55 45.24 18.20
C LEU A 3 -21.47 43.97 19.08
N GLN A 4 -22.49 43.73 19.91
CA GLN A 4 -22.59 42.54 20.77
C GLN A 4 -22.81 41.26 19.96
N ARG A 5 -23.57 41.33 18.86
CA ARG A 5 -23.73 40.21 17.92
C ARG A 5 -22.43 39.91 17.17
N MET A 6 -21.68 40.93 16.76
CA MET A 6 -20.35 40.77 16.14
C MET A 6 -19.33 40.14 17.10
N SER A 7 -19.32 40.57 18.37
CA SER A 7 -18.42 40.03 19.39
C SER A 7 -18.68 38.55 19.68
N LEU A 8 -19.95 38.12 19.65
CA LEU A 8 -20.33 36.73 19.89
C LEU A 8 -19.90 35.81 18.73
N VAL A 9 -20.01 36.28 17.48
CA VAL A 9 -19.53 35.55 16.31
C VAL A 9 -18.02 35.43 16.32
N PHE A 10 -17.30 36.49 16.70
CA PHE A 10 -15.84 36.45 16.80
C PHE A 10 -15.35 35.46 17.87
N ALA A 11 -16.06 35.37 19.01
CA ALA A 11 -15.76 34.41 20.06
C ALA A 11 -15.96 32.94 19.62
N LEU A 12 -17.01 32.65 18.84
CA LEU A 12 -17.25 31.29 18.32
C LEU A 12 -16.19 30.82 17.30
N LEU A 13 -15.62 31.76 16.52
CA LEU A 13 -14.58 31.44 15.54
C LEU A 13 -13.22 31.11 16.19
N LEU A 14 -12.98 31.55 17.43
CA LEU A 14 -11.74 31.27 18.16
C LEU A 14 -11.73 29.87 18.80
N THR A 15 -12.89 29.24 18.99
CA THR A 15 -13.00 27.92 19.63
C THR A 15 -13.12 26.74 18.65
N SER A 16 -13.15 26.99 17.35
CA SER A 16 -13.45 25.95 16.34
C SER A 16 -12.24 25.10 15.88
N ASN A 17 -11.04 25.27 16.45
CA ASN A 17 -9.80 24.91 15.75
C ASN A 17 -8.90 23.84 16.41
N MET A 18 -9.45 22.83 17.07
CA MET A 18 -8.64 21.65 17.48
C MET A 18 -9.16 20.35 16.87
N ALA A 19 -9.37 20.32 15.56
CA ALA A 19 -9.40 19.06 14.84
C ALA A 19 -7.95 18.57 14.69
N LEU A 20 -7.52 17.64 15.55
CA LEU A 20 -6.25 16.92 15.38
C LEU A 20 -6.34 16.12 14.08
N ALA A 21 -5.75 16.65 13.02
CA ALA A 21 -5.70 15.98 11.74
C ALA A 21 -4.76 14.76 11.86
N THR A 22 -5.25 13.60 11.42
CA THR A 22 -4.41 12.42 11.24
C THR A 22 -3.41 12.69 10.13
N GLU A 23 -2.15 12.93 10.50
CA GLU A 23 -1.01 12.99 9.62
C GLU A 23 -0.62 11.57 9.20
N TYR A 24 -0.33 11.42 7.91
CA TYR A 24 0.10 10.16 7.32
C TYR A 24 1.51 10.30 6.76
N ILE A 25 2.27 9.22 6.87
CA ILE A 25 3.56 9.06 6.20
C ILE A 25 3.32 8.17 4.98
N TYR A 26 3.77 8.65 3.83
CA TYR A 26 3.70 7.97 2.55
C TYR A 26 5.09 7.55 2.10
N ARG A 27 5.19 6.39 1.46
CA ARG A 27 6.45 5.95 0.85
C ARG A 27 6.17 5.11 -0.37
N ASP A 28 6.90 5.41 -1.44
CA ASP A 28 6.95 4.54 -2.61
C ASP A 28 7.95 3.41 -2.37
N LEU A 29 7.52 2.19 -2.63
CA LEU A 29 8.34 0.98 -2.58
C LEU A 29 8.34 0.33 -3.96
N MET A 30 9.51 -0.11 -4.39
CA MET A 30 9.68 -0.94 -5.57
C MET A 30 10.11 -2.34 -5.12
N ALA A 31 9.36 -3.36 -5.53
CA ALA A 31 9.63 -4.74 -5.15
C ALA A 31 9.14 -5.74 -6.21
N ASN A 32 9.67 -6.96 -6.14
CA ASN A 32 9.30 -8.07 -7.01
C ASN A 32 8.25 -8.96 -6.32
N THR A 33 7.27 -9.44 -7.08
CA THR A 33 6.36 -10.48 -6.60
C THR A 33 7.06 -11.83 -6.61
N ILE A 34 6.49 -12.79 -5.88
CA ILE A 34 7.01 -14.16 -5.84
C ILE A 34 6.21 -14.99 -6.82
N SER A 35 6.91 -15.74 -7.68
CA SER A 35 6.29 -16.67 -8.63
C SER A 35 5.49 -17.76 -7.90
N SER A 36 4.49 -18.34 -8.56
CA SER A 36 3.80 -19.51 -8.03
C SER A 36 4.77 -20.66 -7.68
N GLY A 37 4.46 -21.39 -6.61
CA GLY A 37 5.19 -22.60 -6.25
C GLY A 37 5.07 -23.70 -7.31
N SER A 38 3.93 -23.77 -8.00
CA SER A 38 3.66 -24.71 -9.09
C SER A 38 4.12 -24.17 -10.45
N CYS A 39 4.53 -25.10 -11.32
CA CYS A 39 4.82 -24.81 -12.73
C CYS A 39 3.53 -24.95 -13.55
N ALA A 40 3.25 -23.97 -14.40
CA ALA A 40 2.06 -23.92 -15.25
C ALA A 40 2.44 -23.73 -16.72
N THR A 41 1.47 -23.86 -17.62
CA THR A 41 1.70 -23.44 -19.03
C THR A 41 2.08 -21.97 -19.07
N GLU A 42 2.82 -21.51 -20.08
CA GLU A 42 3.26 -20.12 -20.15
C GLU A 42 2.10 -19.12 -20.02
N ASN A 43 0.99 -19.35 -20.73
CA ASN A 43 -0.17 -18.47 -20.68
C ASN A 43 -0.80 -18.42 -19.28
N GLU A 44 -0.99 -19.58 -18.67
CA GLU A 44 -1.54 -19.69 -17.31
C GLU A 44 -0.60 -19.05 -16.26
N ALA A 45 0.71 -19.23 -16.41
CA ALA A 45 1.70 -18.63 -15.53
C ALA A 45 1.69 -17.10 -15.63
N LYS A 46 1.59 -16.56 -16.85
CA LYS A 46 1.47 -15.11 -17.10
C LYS A 46 0.19 -14.53 -16.52
N GLU A 47 -0.94 -15.22 -16.72
CA GLU A 47 -2.24 -14.80 -16.21
C GLU A 47 -2.24 -14.78 -14.67
N ASN A 48 -1.75 -15.85 -14.03
CA ASN A 48 -1.70 -15.95 -12.58
C ASN A 48 -0.81 -14.88 -11.93
N ALA A 49 0.35 -14.58 -12.55
CA ALA A 49 1.25 -13.54 -12.07
C ALA A 49 0.66 -12.13 -12.21
N SER A 50 -0.07 -11.88 -13.31
CA SER A 50 -0.62 -10.56 -13.65
C SER A 50 -2.01 -10.31 -13.07
N LYS A 51 -2.62 -11.31 -12.43
CA LYS A 51 -3.96 -11.20 -11.85
C LYS A 51 -4.00 -10.11 -10.78
N SER A 52 -5.01 -9.24 -10.83
CA SER A 52 -5.19 -8.12 -9.87
C SER A 52 -5.10 -8.60 -8.42
N TYR A 53 -5.69 -9.76 -8.11
CA TYR A 53 -5.60 -10.37 -6.79
C TYR A 53 -4.17 -10.64 -6.33
N THR A 54 -3.32 -11.12 -7.23
CA THR A 54 -1.90 -11.39 -6.98
C THR A 54 -1.15 -10.08 -6.71
N VAL A 55 -1.35 -9.08 -7.56
CA VAL A 55 -0.73 -7.74 -7.42
C VAL A 55 -1.15 -7.09 -6.09
N ASP A 56 -2.44 -7.10 -5.75
CA ASP A 56 -2.95 -6.52 -4.50
C ASP A 56 -2.39 -7.23 -3.27
N ARG A 57 -2.37 -8.56 -3.29
CA ARG A 57 -1.85 -9.38 -2.18
C ARG A 57 -0.37 -9.06 -1.93
N PHE A 58 0.45 -9.01 -2.98
CA PHE A 58 1.87 -8.70 -2.83
C PHE A 58 2.11 -7.23 -2.47
N SER A 59 1.33 -6.30 -3.02
CA SER A 59 1.40 -4.87 -2.67
C SER A 59 1.18 -4.63 -1.18
N LYS A 60 0.16 -5.28 -0.60
CA LYS A 60 -0.09 -5.24 0.86
C LYS A 60 1.08 -5.84 1.64
N ARG A 61 1.62 -6.97 1.17
CA ARG A 61 2.76 -7.62 1.80
C ARG A 61 4.00 -6.73 1.78
N PHE A 62 4.26 -6.01 0.69
CA PHE A 62 5.39 -5.06 0.59
C PHE A 62 5.27 -3.93 1.62
N CYS A 63 4.09 -3.32 1.74
CA CYS A 63 3.86 -2.30 2.76
C CYS A 63 4.00 -2.86 4.18
N GLN A 64 3.51 -4.07 4.41
CA GLN A 64 3.55 -4.71 5.71
C GLN A 64 4.99 -4.99 6.16
N THR A 65 5.84 -5.54 5.27
CA THR A 65 7.23 -5.85 5.61
C THR A 65 8.08 -4.61 5.86
N GLN A 66 7.68 -3.45 5.34
CA GLN A 66 8.33 -2.15 5.60
C GLN A 66 7.72 -1.40 6.81
N GLY A 67 6.81 -2.01 7.56
CA GLY A 67 6.22 -1.40 8.76
C GLY A 67 5.12 -0.37 8.48
N TYR A 68 4.55 -0.35 7.28
CA TYR A 68 3.38 0.46 6.93
C TYR A 68 2.04 -0.26 7.18
N GLY A 69 2.09 -1.53 7.59
CA GLY A 69 0.91 -2.35 7.80
C GLY A 69 0.24 -2.74 6.49
N TRP A 70 -1.08 -2.90 6.51
CA TRP A 70 -1.86 -3.43 5.38
C TRP A 70 -2.39 -2.33 4.44
N HIS A 71 -2.08 -1.05 4.73
CA HIS A 71 -2.59 0.09 3.98
C HIS A 71 -1.70 0.42 2.77
N VAL A 72 -2.24 0.11 1.59
CA VAL A 72 -1.74 0.55 0.29
C VAL A 72 -2.57 1.77 -0.10
N GLU A 73 -1.93 2.88 -0.43
CA GLU A 73 -2.61 4.06 -0.97
C GLU A 73 -2.86 3.91 -2.47
N ALA A 74 -1.83 3.46 -3.21
CA ALA A 74 -1.91 3.29 -4.66
C ALA A 74 -0.90 2.27 -5.17
N ILE A 75 -1.23 1.59 -6.26
CA ILE A 75 -0.28 0.82 -7.07
C ILE A 75 0.04 1.69 -8.29
N LYS A 76 1.25 2.23 -8.33
CA LYS A 76 1.69 3.17 -9.40
C LYS A 76 2.11 2.43 -10.67
N HIS A 77 2.70 1.25 -10.51
CA HIS A 77 3.17 0.43 -11.61
C HIS A 77 3.02 -1.04 -11.28
N ASN A 78 2.40 -1.82 -12.17
CA ASN A 78 2.15 -3.25 -11.98
C ASN A 78 3.41 -4.12 -12.18
N GLY A 79 4.51 -3.52 -12.63
CA GLY A 79 5.77 -4.22 -12.87
C GLY A 79 5.89 -4.84 -14.25
N LYS A 80 7.05 -5.43 -14.51
CA LYS A 80 7.38 -6.17 -15.73
C LYS A 80 7.18 -7.66 -15.49
N LEU A 81 6.46 -8.32 -16.39
CA LEU A 81 6.26 -9.75 -16.34
C LEU A 81 7.53 -10.49 -16.79
N VAL A 82 8.07 -11.33 -15.91
CA VAL A 82 9.26 -12.14 -16.16
C VAL A 82 8.92 -13.60 -15.90
N CYS A 83 9.30 -14.47 -16.83
CA CYS A 83 9.02 -15.90 -16.76
C CYS A 83 10.32 -16.68 -16.83
N THR A 84 10.45 -17.69 -15.97
CA THR A 84 11.58 -18.61 -15.92
C THR A 84 11.12 -20.03 -16.23
N ASP A 85 12.03 -20.81 -16.80
CA ASP A 85 11.81 -22.23 -17.09
C ASP A 85 11.76 -23.07 -15.81
N CYS A 86 10.85 -24.05 -15.81
CA CYS A 86 10.83 -25.05 -14.76
C CYS A 86 11.82 -26.17 -15.06
N ASN A 87 12.77 -26.40 -14.14
CA ASN A 87 13.78 -27.47 -14.23
C ASN A 87 13.21 -28.91 -14.22
N THR A 88 11.89 -29.09 -14.20
CA THR A 88 11.21 -30.39 -14.13
C THR A 88 10.77 -30.91 -15.50
N GLY A 89 11.72 -31.12 -16.42
CA GLY A 89 11.65 -32.05 -17.57
C GLY A 89 10.51 -31.91 -18.61
N ALA A 90 9.51 -31.06 -18.37
CA ALA A 90 8.40 -30.77 -19.25
C ALA A 90 8.66 -29.40 -19.88
N SER A 91 9.06 -29.43 -21.15
CA SER A 91 9.61 -28.33 -21.96
C SER A 91 8.74 -27.08 -22.07
N ASP A 92 7.47 -27.13 -21.65
CA ASP A 92 6.49 -26.06 -21.89
C ASP A 92 5.99 -25.39 -20.61
N LYS A 93 6.52 -25.78 -19.44
CA LYS A 93 6.08 -25.23 -18.17
C LYS A 93 6.98 -24.08 -17.69
N LYS A 94 6.36 -22.96 -17.34
CA LYS A 94 7.02 -21.74 -16.88
C LYS A 94 6.52 -21.35 -15.48
N LYS A 95 7.34 -20.56 -14.79
CA LYS A 95 6.96 -19.78 -13.61
C LYS A 95 7.12 -18.32 -13.92
N CYS A 96 6.08 -17.52 -13.73
CA CYS A 96 6.14 -16.08 -13.95
C CYS A 96 5.93 -15.31 -12.65
N HIS A 97 6.56 -14.14 -12.57
CA HIS A 97 6.38 -13.14 -11.54
C HIS A 97 6.48 -11.74 -12.15
N LEU A 98 6.17 -10.72 -11.34
CA LEU A 98 6.26 -9.32 -11.73
C LEU A 98 7.46 -8.70 -11.02
N GLU A 99 8.34 -8.04 -11.78
CA GLU A 99 9.47 -7.28 -11.26
C GLU A 99 9.16 -5.79 -11.26
N ASP A 100 9.76 -5.04 -10.36
CA ASP A 100 9.62 -3.58 -10.29
C ASP A 100 8.15 -3.11 -10.15
N VAL A 101 7.39 -3.78 -9.28
CA VAL A 101 6.06 -3.31 -8.87
C VAL A 101 6.26 -2.12 -7.94
N ILE A 102 5.68 -0.97 -8.31
CA ILE A 102 5.80 0.28 -7.54
C ILE A 102 4.49 0.52 -6.79
N VAL A 103 4.57 0.55 -5.47
CA VAL A 103 3.42 0.75 -4.58
C VAL A 103 3.66 1.92 -3.64
N THR A 104 2.64 2.75 -3.46
CA THR A 104 2.64 3.80 -2.44
C THR A 104 2.00 3.24 -1.17
N CYS A 105 2.81 3.06 -0.14
CA CYS A 105 2.36 2.65 1.18
C CYS A 105 2.02 3.86 2.03
N LYS A 106 1.03 3.69 2.92
CA LYS A 106 0.58 4.74 3.83
C LYS A 106 0.45 4.20 5.24
N ARG A 107 0.96 4.96 6.21
CA ARG A 107 0.76 4.68 7.63
C ARG A 107 0.51 5.97 8.39
N ILE A 108 -0.14 5.88 9.53
CA ILE A 108 -0.33 7.03 10.42
C ILE A 108 1.03 7.44 10.99
N LYS A 109 1.31 8.74 11.01
CA LYS A 109 2.50 9.28 11.66
C LYS A 109 2.41 9.03 13.17
N PRO A 110 3.41 8.39 13.80
CA PRO A 110 3.42 8.22 15.25
C PRO A 110 3.23 9.57 15.96
N GLY A 111 2.33 9.62 16.95
CA GLY A 111 2.01 10.83 17.70
C GLY A 111 0.94 11.74 17.09
N SER A 112 0.45 11.47 15.87
CA SER A 112 -0.56 12.33 15.24
C SER A 112 -1.99 12.17 15.80
N VAL A 113 -2.35 10.98 16.30
CA VAL A 113 -3.72 10.67 16.77
C VAL A 113 -3.70 10.10 18.17
N GLY A 114 -3.19 10.83 19.17
CA GLY A 114 -3.26 10.40 20.58
C GLY A 114 -2.78 8.97 20.86
N MET A 115 -2.01 8.38 19.94
CA MET A 115 -1.56 7.01 20.01
C MET A 115 -0.34 7.02 20.92
N LEU A 116 -0.62 6.98 22.22
CA LEU A 116 0.38 6.82 23.26
C LEU A 116 1.15 5.54 22.94
N PRO A 117 2.48 5.60 22.72
CA PRO A 117 3.27 4.39 22.57
C PRO A 117 3.00 3.52 23.80
N GLY A 118 2.61 2.26 23.57
CA GLY A 118 2.23 1.34 24.64
C GLY A 118 3.27 1.39 25.74
N LYS A 119 2.85 1.79 26.95
CA LYS A 119 3.70 1.64 28.12
C LYS A 119 4.05 0.16 28.22
N SER A 120 5.34 -0.12 28.13
CA SER A 120 5.96 -1.41 28.46
C SER A 120 5.64 -1.80 29.90
#